data_AF-A0A8J6MKR8-F1
#
_entry.id   AF-A0A8J6MKR8-F1
#
_cell.length_a   1.000
_cell.length_b   1.000
_cell.length_c   1.000
_cell.angle_alpha   90.00
_cell.angle_beta   90.00
_cell.angle_gamma   90.00
#
_symmetry.space_group_name_H-M   'P 1'
#
loop_
_entity.id
_entity.type
_entity.pdbx_description
1 polymer ?
#
loop_
_entity_poly.entity_id
_entity_poly.type
_entity_poly.pdbx_seq_one_letter_code
_entity_poly.pdbx_strand_id
1 'polypeptide(L)'
;MGCFVGIVLFGAEHSALPYFTGITAAVGVGLVTHFITRSVSTSVSTYFIALFLMLLAINHILGSLFPQLESHVSQIFFGDLATVTATNSWISGGVATVVFVLLLKFQKQLSRRSFEGFVFQDDSPWNSTDKEWKPLALEVGLFLFVCFAIQLFGFLFTIGCLFIPTVFLSLRQKFSTLHAHLWKSSIAAASGVLIGLPLTLQFENLPTVPSILVITAGLAFVMA
;
A
#
# COMPACT_ATOMS: atom_id res chain seq x y z
N MET A 1 12.92 4.46 5.17
CA MET A 1 13.53 5.39 6.17
C MET A 1 13.52 4.86 7.60
N GLY A 2 12.45 4.20 8.09
CA GLY A 2 12.43 3.68 9.46
C GLY A 2 13.50 2.62 9.78
N CYS A 3 13.85 1.74 8.83
CA CYS A 3 14.94 0.77 9.03
C CYS A 3 16.27 1.43 9.42
N PHE A 4 16.56 2.64 8.92
CA PHE A 4 17.83 3.32 9.22
C PHE A 4 17.87 3.89 10.65
N VAL A 5 16.76 4.47 11.12
CA VAL A 5 16.63 4.91 12.51
C VAL A 5 16.70 3.71 13.46
N GLY A 6 16.13 2.57 13.08
CA GLY A 6 16.19 1.33 13.88
C GLY A 6 17.58 0.69 13.93
N ILE A 7 18.29 0.66 12.80
CA ILE A 7 19.63 0.07 12.72
C ILE A 7 20.67 0.98 13.39
N VAL A 8 20.59 2.30 13.18
CA VAL A 8 21.54 3.28 13.76
C VAL A 8 21.32 3.50 15.26
N LEU A 9 20.08 3.43 15.76
CA LEU A 9 19.82 3.59 17.21
C LEU A 9 19.96 2.30 18.03
N PHE A 10 19.76 1.11 17.44
CA PHE A 10 19.60 -0.10 18.25
C PHE A 10 20.44 -1.32 17.87
N GLY A 11 21.25 -1.28 16.80
CA GLY A 11 22.34 -2.25 16.58
C GLY A 11 21.97 -3.74 16.77
N ALA A 12 20.79 -4.18 16.33
CA ALA A 12 20.30 -5.54 16.60
C ALA A 12 19.74 -6.21 15.34
N GLU A 13 20.48 -7.18 14.83
CA GLU A 13 20.21 -7.95 13.59
C GLU A 13 19.07 -8.98 13.72
N HIS A 14 18.44 -9.11 14.90
CA HIS A 14 17.39 -10.12 15.18
C HIS A 14 16.09 -9.56 15.77
N SER A 15 15.90 -8.26 15.77
CA SER A 15 14.77 -7.63 16.47
C SER A 15 13.66 -7.23 15.51
N ALA A 16 12.40 -7.29 15.95
CA ALA A 16 11.24 -6.71 15.26
C ALA A 16 11.30 -5.17 15.10
N LEU A 17 12.37 -4.54 15.61
CA LEU A 17 12.62 -3.10 15.63
C LEU A 17 12.53 -2.38 14.27
N PRO A 18 13.08 -2.89 13.14
CA PRO A 18 13.02 -2.16 11.87
C PRO A 18 11.59 -2.06 11.33
N TYR A 19 10.71 -3.01 11.67
CA TYR A 19 9.28 -2.93 11.35
C TYR A 19 8.61 -1.81 12.16
N PHE A 20 8.87 -1.76 13.47
CA PHE A 20 8.31 -0.71 14.33
C PHE A 20 8.77 0.68 13.91
N THR A 21 10.07 0.86 13.63
CA THR A 21 10.59 2.16 13.18
C THR A 21 10.08 2.55 11.80
N GLY A 22 9.86 1.57 10.91
CA GLY A 22 9.18 1.75 9.62
C GLY A 22 7.78 2.32 9.80
N ILE A 23 6.98 1.65 10.62
CA ILE A 23 5.59 2.02 10.88
C ILE A 23 5.52 3.38 11.60
N THR A 24 6.33 3.63 12.63
CA THR A 24 6.31 4.91 13.35
C THR A 24 6.71 6.07 12.45
N ALA A 25 7.72 5.89 11.59
CA ALA A 25 8.10 6.90 10.61
C ALA A 25 6.97 7.16 9.59
N ALA A 26 6.31 6.11 9.09
CA ALA A 26 5.20 6.24 8.16
C ALA A 26 4.00 6.97 8.79
N VAL A 27 3.65 6.63 10.03
CA VAL A 27 2.61 7.32 10.80
C VAL A 27 2.99 8.78 11.05
N GLY A 28 4.24 9.06 11.42
CA GLY A 28 4.74 10.42 11.62
C GLY A 28 4.61 11.27 10.35
N VAL A 29 5.07 10.76 9.21
CA VAL A 29 4.95 11.45 7.91
C VAL A 29 3.48 11.61 7.52
N GLY A 30 2.65 10.59 7.73
CA GLY A 30 1.21 10.66 7.46
C GLY A 30 0.50 11.75 8.27
N LEU A 31 0.81 11.86 9.56
CA LEU A 31 0.27 12.90 10.44
C LEU A 31 0.75 14.29 10.01
N VAL A 32 2.05 14.46 9.77
CA VAL A 32 2.61 15.74 9.30
C VAL A 32 1.95 16.16 7.98
N THR A 33 1.81 15.23 7.04
CA THR A 33 1.15 15.47 5.76
C THR A 33 -0.30 15.92 5.98
N HIS A 34 -1.04 15.19 6.83
CA HIS A 34 -2.42 15.53 7.17
C HIS A 34 -2.54 16.94 7.78
N PHE A 35 -1.68 17.28 8.74
CA PHE A 35 -1.64 18.61 9.36
C PHE A 35 -1.36 19.72 8.34
N ILE A 36 -0.43 19.50 7.40
CA ILE A 36 -0.12 20.47 6.34
C ILE A 36 -1.33 20.63 5.40
N THR A 37 -1.93 19.51 4.95
CA THR A 37 -3.06 19.54 4.01
C THR A 37 -4.33 20.11 4.60
N ARG A 38 -4.55 20.00 5.93
CA ARG A 38 -5.74 20.52 6.59
C ARG A 38 -5.87 22.04 6.50
N SER A 39 -4.76 22.76 6.35
CA SER A 39 -4.74 24.23 6.40
C SER A 39 -4.99 24.90 5.05
N VAL A 40 -5.10 24.16 3.94
CA VAL A 40 -5.09 24.75 2.61
C VAL A 40 -6.23 24.23 1.73
N SER A 41 -7.00 25.16 1.16
CA SER A 41 -8.16 24.90 0.29
C SER A 41 -7.80 24.48 -1.14
N THR A 42 -6.52 24.38 -1.49
CA THR A 42 -6.05 23.96 -2.82
C THR A 42 -6.09 22.45 -2.98
N SER A 43 -6.17 21.98 -4.23
CA SER A 43 -6.38 20.56 -4.54
C SER A 43 -5.36 19.68 -3.81
N VAL A 44 -5.87 18.86 -2.90
CA VAL A 44 -5.13 17.96 -2.01
C VAL A 44 -4.12 17.09 -2.80
N SER A 45 -4.46 16.74 -4.04
CA SER A 45 -3.63 15.96 -4.96
C SER A 45 -2.26 16.61 -5.26
N THR A 46 -2.21 17.94 -5.47
CA THR A 46 -0.95 18.62 -5.83
C THR A 46 0.06 18.60 -4.69
N TYR A 47 -0.40 18.77 -3.44
CA TYR A 47 0.48 18.70 -2.26
C TYR A 47 1.03 17.31 -2.05
N PHE A 48 0.20 16.27 -2.23
CA PHE A 48 0.67 14.89 -2.16
C PHE A 48 1.76 14.60 -3.18
N ILE A 49 1.60 15.09 -4.42
CA ILE A 49 2.61 14.92 -5.47
C ILE A 49 3.91 15.67 -5.08
N ALA A 50 3.81 16.92 -4.62
CA ALA A 50 4.99 17.70 -4.22
C ALA A 50 5.74 17.07 -3.04
N LEU A 51 5.02 16.62 -2.02
CA LEU A 51 5.58 15.95 -0.85
C LEU A 51 6.20 14.60 -1.25
N PHE A 52 5.53 13.82 -2.10
CA PHE A 52 6.07 12.58 -2.65
C PHE A 52 7.38 12.81 -3.42
N LEU A 53 7.43 13.83 -4.29
CA LEU A 53 8.65 14.20 -5.02
C LEU A 53 9.78 14.63 -4.08
N MET A 54 9.46 15.38 -3.01
CA MET A 54 10.43 15.79 -2.00
C MET A 54 11.01 14.57 -1.26
N LEU A 55 10.16 13.65 -0.81
CA LEU A 55 10.59 12.40 -0.16
C LEU A 55 11.43 11.53 -1.10
N LEU A 56 11.07 11.47 -2.39
CA LEU A 56 11.82 10.74 -3.40
C LEU A 56 13.20 11.37 -3.64
N ALA A 57 13.29 12.70 -3.67
CA ALA A 57 14.56 13.41 -3.76
C ALA A 57 15.46 13.16 -2.54
N ILE A 58 14.90 13.22 -1.33
CA ILE A 58 15.63 12.89 -0.09
C ILE A 58 16.14 11.44 -0.13
N ASN A 59 15.31 10.50 -0.61
CA ASN A 59 15.71 9.10 -0.77
C ASN A 59 16.91 8.94 -1.73
N HIS A 60 16.92 9.66 -2.86
CA HIS A 60 18.05 9.64 -3.79
C HIS A 60 19.31 10.29 -3.21
N ILE A 61 19.18 11.40 -2.47
CA ILE A 61 20.31 12.02 -1.77
C ILE A 61 20.93 11.03 -0.78
N LEU A 62 20.10 10.32 0.01
CA LEU A 62 20.60 9.30 0.93
C LEU A 62 21.26 8.13 0.22
N GLY A 63 20.70 7.66 -0.90
CA GLY A 63 21.33 6.63 -1.73
C GLY A 63 22.71 7.05 -2.23
N SER A 64 22.87 8.32 -2.63
CA SER A 64 24.15 8.86 -3.08
C SER A 64 25.20 8.99 -1.96
N LEU A 65 24.76 9.27 -0.72
CA LEU A 65 25.66 9.37 0.44
C LEU A 65 26.08 8.00 0.97
N PHE A 66 25.22 6.98 0.83
CA PHE A 66 25.46 5.65 1.34
C PHE A 66 25.18 4.60 0.25
N PRO A 67 26.13 4.31 -0.66
CA PRO A 67 25.92 3.37 -1.76
C PRO A 67 25.58 1.94 -1.29
N GLN A 68 26.01 1.57 -0.08
CA GLN A 68 25.63 0.30 0.55
C GLN A 68 24.13 0.20 0.85
N LEU A 69 23.41 1.33 0.94
CA LEU A 69 21.95 1.34 1.11
C LEU A 69 21.20 1.13 -0.19
N GLU A 70 21.82 1.37 -1.34
CA GLU A 70 21.12 1.33 -2.63
C GLU A 70 20.52 -0.05 -2.90
N SER A 71 21.26 -1.12 -2.60
CA SER A 71 20.77 -2.50 -2.73
C SER A 71 19.60 -2.77 -1.79
N HIS A 72 19.69 -2.35 -0.52
CA HIS A 72 18.61 -2.50 0.47
C HIS A 72 17.36 -1.69 0.11
N VAL A 73 17.54 -0.45 -0.37
CA VAL A 73 16.43 0.42 -0.79
C VAL A 73 15.78 -0.15 -2.04
N SER A 74 16.55 -0.65 -3.00
CA SER A 74 16.04 -1.33 -4.19
C SER A 74 15.20 -2.55 -3.82
N GLN A 75 15.70 -3.39 -2.90
CA GLN A 75 14.96 -4.56 -2.42
C GLN A 75 13.63 -4.17 -1.74
N ILE A 76 13.58 -3.08 -0.96
CA ILE A 76 12.35 -2.59 -0.34
C ILE A 76 11.40 -1.95 -1.37
N PHE A 77 11.93 -1.26 -2.39
CA PHE A 77 11.11 -0.61 -3.42
C PHE A 77 10.44 -1.64 -4.32
N PHE A 78 11.22 -2.56 -4.87
CA PHE A 78 10.75 -3.57 -5.80
C PHE A 78 10.06 -4.72 -5.08
N GLY A 79 10.47 -5.03 -3.86
CA GLY A 79 10.04 -6.21 -3.14
C GLY A 79 10.72 -7.47 -3.69
N ASP A 80 11.04 -8.40 -2.79
CA ASP A 80 11.50 -9.72 -3.18
C ASP A 80 10.64 -10.77 -2.50
N LEU A 81 9.63 -11.24 -3.26
CA LEU A 81 8.70 -12.28 -2.80
C LEU A 81 9.36 -13.65 -2.68
N ALA A 82 10.49 -13.88 -3.36
CA ALA A 82 11.15 -15.18 -3.37
C ALA A 82 11.96 -15.43 -2.09
N THR A 83 12.37 -14.37 -1.39
CA THR A 83 13.17 -14.45 -0.16
C THR A 83 12.35 -14.37 1.13
N VAL A 84 11.01 -14.36 1.03
CA VAL A 84 10.12 -14.29 2.20
C VAL A 84 10.23 -15.58 3.01
N THR A 85 10.63 -15.46 4.27
CA THR A 85 10.73 -16.59 5.20
C THR A 85 9.35 -17.14 5.55
N ALA A 86 9.27 -18.44 5.83
CA ALA A 86 8.01 -19.09 6.22
C ALA A 86 7.33 -18.37 7.40
N THR A 87 8.10 -17.99 8.42
CA THR A 87 7.59 -17.25 9.59
C THR A 87 6.93 -15.93 9.21
N ASN A 88 7.56 -15.15 8.32
CA ASN A 88 6.99 -13.88 7.85
C ASN A 88 5.69 -14.13 7.08
N SER A 89 5.63 -15.17 6.26
CA SER A 89 4.42 -15.56 5.51
C SER A 89 3.25 -15.92 6.43
N TRP A 90 3.49 -16.64 7.53
CA TRP A 90 2.45 -16.97 8.50
C TRP A 90 1.91 -15.72 9.21
N ILE A 91 2.81 -14.84 9.66
CA ILE A 91 2.43 -13.58 10.33
C ILE A 91 1.65 -12.70 9.37
N SER A 92 2.16 -12.49 8.15
CA SER A 92 1.52 -11.65 7.14
C SER A 92 0.18 -12.23 6.70
N GLY A 93 0.09 -13.56 6.55
CA GLY A 93 -1.17 -14.25 6.24
C GLY A 93 -2.21 -14.09 7.34
N GLY A 94 -1.80 -14.19 8.60
CA GLY A 94 -2.67 -13.93 9.75
C GLY A 94 -3.22 -12.51 9.77
N VAL A 95 -2.33 -11.51 9.65
CA VAL A 95 -2.72 -10.08 9.61
C VAL A 95 -3.64 -9.80 8.41
N ALA A 96 -3.29 -10.29 7.22
CA ALA A 96 -4.10 -10.12 6.02
C ALA A 96 -5.49 -10.75 6.17
N THR A 97 -5.59 -11.93 6.80
CA THR A 97 -6.88 -12.59 7.05
C THR A 97 -7.75 -11.77 8.00
N VAL A 98 -7.19 -11.23 9.09
CA VAL A 98 -7.92 -10.37 10.03
C VAL A 98 -8.43 -9.12 9.32
N VAL A 99 -7.58 -8.45 8.55
CA VAL A 99 -7.96 -7.23 7.81
C VAL A 99 -9.00 -7.55 6.73
N PHE A 100 -8.88 -8.68 6.03
CA PHE A 100 -9.86 -9.13 5.05
C PHE A 100 -11.24 -9.36 5.67
N VAL A 101 -11.31 -10.04 6.83
CA VAL A 101 -12.56 -10.24 7.57
C VAL A 101 -13.16 -8.91 8.03
N LEU A 102 -12.32 -7.98 8.51
CA LEU A 102 -12.77 -6.63 8.87
C LEU A 102 -13.33 -5.88 7.65
N LEU A 103 -12.65 -5.92 6.51
CA LEU A 103 -13.11 -5.31 5.26
C LEU A 103 -14.46 -5.88 4.83
N LEU A 104 -14.64 -7.19 4.85
CA LEU A 104 -15.93 -7.81 4.52
C LEU A 104 -17.06 -7.39 5.47
N LYS A 105 -16.76 -7.26 6.76
CA LYS A 105 -17.74 -6.83 7.77
C LYS A 105 -18.12 -5.36 7.62
N PHE A 106 -17.17 -4.49 7.28
CA PHE A 106 -17.34 -3.03 7.26
C PHE A 106 -17.47 -2.42 5.86
N GLN A 107 -17.49 -3.23 4.80
CA GLN A 107 -17.55 -2.77 3.40
C GLN A 107 -18.68 -1.76 3.10
N LYS A 108 -19.86 -1.93 3.71
CA LYS A 108 -21.01 -1.03 3.49
C LYS A 108 -20.75 0.37 4.06
N GLN A 109 -20.11 0.44 5.24
CA GLN A 109 -19.79 1.70 5.89
C GLN A 109 -18.68 2.43 5.13
N LEU A 110 -17.65 1.69 4.70
CA LEU A 110 -16.57 2.20 3.85
C LEU A 110 -17.11 2.79 2.54
N SER A 111 -17.92 2.02 1.81
CA SER A 111 -18.51 2.47 0.54
C SER A 111 -19.37 3.73 0.72
N ARG A 112 -20.16 3.79 1.79
CA ARG A 112 -21.00 4.96 2.08
C ARG A 112 -20.16 6.21 2.32
N ARG A 113 -19.07 6.10 3.10
CA ARG A 113 -18.18 7.24 3.37
C ARG A 113 -17.39 7.69 2.15
N SER A 114 -16.89 6.76 1.33
CA SER A 114 -16.23 7.13 0.08
C SER A 114 -17.17 7.87 -0.87
N PHE A 115 -18.46 7.49 -0.90
CA PHE A 115 -19.48 8.19 -1.64
C PHE A 115 -19.80 9.57 -1.04
N GLU A 116 -20.00 9.64 0.28
CA GLU A 116 -20.30 10.91 0.97
C GLU A 116 -19.16 11.93 0.79
N GLY A 117 -17.90 11.51 0.94
CA GLY A 117 -16.75 12.39 0.71
C GLY A 117 -16.65 12.88 -0.73
N PHE A 118 -16.93 12.03 -1.72
CA PHE A 118 -16.89 12.42 -3.13
C PHE A 118 -18.06 13.34 -3.54
N VAL A 119 -19.27 13.07 -3.02
CA VAL A 119 -20.50 13.77 -3.44
C VAL A 119 -20.74 15.05 -2.65
N PHE A 120 -20.50 15.04 -1.34
CA PHE A 120 -20.79 16.19 -0.48
C PHE A 120 -19.58 17.08 -0.25
N GLN A 121 -18.37 16.69 -0.68
CA GLN A 121 -17.11 17.41 -0.42
C GLN A 121 -16.95 17.76 1.07
N ASP A 122 -17.57 16.97 1.96
CA ASP A 122 -17.47 17.16 3.39
C ASP A 122 -16.20 16.43 3.84
N ASP A 123 -15.07 17.08 3.60
CA ASP A 123 -13.72 16.52 3.66
C ASP A 123 -13.22 16.28 5.09
N SER A 124 -14.07 16.43 6.11
CA SER A 124 -13.63 16.32 7.49
C SER A 124 -14.19 15.08 8.19
N PRO A 125 -13.41 13.99 8.29
CA PRO A 125 -13.73 12.88 9.18
C PRO A 125 -13.82 13.26 10.66
N TRP A 126 -13.47 14.52 11.00
CA TRP A 126 -13.41 15.07 12.36
C TRP A 126 -14.49 16.12 12.67
N ASN A 127 -15.25 16.61 11.69
CA ASN A 127 -16.21 17.70 11.88
C ASN A 127 -17.68 17.25 11.88
N SER A 128 -17.94 15.97 11.57
CA SER A 128 -19.25 15.38 11.85
C SER A 128 -19.38 15.20 13.36
N THR A 129 -20.38 15.86 13.93
CA THR A 129 -20.74 15.87 15.36
C THR A 129 -21.03 14.46 15.92
N ASP A 130 -21.14 13.45 15.05
CA ASP A 130 -21.20 12.04 15.41
C ASP A 130 -19.79 11.48 15.61
N LYS A 131 -19.33 11.51 16.87
CA LYS A 131 -18.10 10.89 17.38
C LYS A 131 -18.14 9.36 17.28
N GLU A 132 -18.30 8.81 16.09
CA GLU A 132 -18.10 7.39 15.87
C GLU A 132 -16.60 7.11 15.75
N TRP A 133 -15.99 6.61 16.82
CA TRP A 133 -14.59 6.17 16.85
C TRP A 133 -14.30 5.00 15.90
N LYS A 134 -15.34 4.22 15.58
CA LYS A 134 -15.25 3.01 14.75
C LYS A 134 -14.68 3.27 13.35
N PRO A 135 -15.20 4.23 12.57
CA PRO A 135 -14.67 4.49 11.23
C PRO A 135 -13.28 5.13 11.23
N LEU A 136 -12.94 5.98 12.21
CA LEU A 136 -11.57 6.49 12.36
C LEU A 136 -10.58 5.33 12.60
N ALA A 137 -10.92 4.42 13.52
CA ALA A 137 -10.09 3.26 13.81
C ALA A 137 -9.92 2.36 12.59
N LEU A 138 -10.94 2.25 11.74
CA LEU A 138 -10.88 1.46 10.51
C LEU A 138 -9.96 2.11 9.46
N GLU A 139 -10.03 3.42 9.27
CA GLU A 139 -9.18 4.15 8.33
C GLU A 139 -7.71 4.10 8.76
N VAL A 140 -7.43 4.37 10.04
CA VAL A 140 -6.09 4.22 10.61
C VAL A 140 -5.61 2.78 10.50
N GLY A 141 -6.48 1.80 10.74
CA GLY A 141 -6.17 0.38 10.60
C GLY A 141 -5.79 0.00 9.16
N LEU A 142 -6.52 0.50 8.16
CA LEU A 142 -6.19 0.28 6.75
C LEU A 142 -4.88 0.96 6.37
N PHE A 143 -4.63 2.19 6.83
CA PHE A 143 -3.37 2.88 6.61
C PHE A 143 -2.18 2.09 7.19
N LEU A 144 -2.30 1.61 8.43
CA LEU A 144 -1.29 0.77 9.06
C LEU A 144 -1.10 -0.55 8.30
N PHE A 145 -2.18 -1.16 7.82
CA PHE A 145 -2.10 -2.37 7.02
C PHE A 145 -1.36 -2.15 5.70
N VAL A 146 -1.62 -1.04 5.00
CA VAL A 146 -0.89 -0.69 3.77
C VAL A 146 0.59 -0.44 4.08
N CYS A 147 0.92 0.26 5.17
CA CYS A 147 2.31 0.45 5.60
C CYS A 147 3.01 -0.89 5.88
N PHE A 148 2.30 -1.81 6.56
CA PHE A 148 2.79 -3.16 6.84
C PHE A 148 3.00 -3.98 5.56
N ALA A 149 2.07 -3.90 4.60
CA ALA A 149 2.18 -4.56 3.30
C ALA A 149 3.38 -4.03 2.49
N ILE A 150 3.58 -2.71 2.45
CA ILE A 150 4.74 -2.08 1.79
C ILE A 150 6.04 -2.57 2.40
N GLN A 151 6.11 -2.65 3.74
CA GLN A 151 7.33 -3.08 4.44
C GLN A 151 7.67 -4.56 4.17
N LEU A 152 6.67 -5.41 3.96
CA LEU A 152 6.87 -6.84 3.73
C LEU A 152 7.06 -7.22 2.27
N PHE A 153 6.19 -6.71 1.39
CA PHE A 153 6.12 -7.11 -0.01
C PHE A 153 6.73 -6.09 -0.96
N GLY A 154 7.09 -4.93 -0.45
CA GLY A 154 7.62 -3.83 -1.22
C GLY A 154 6.55 -2.86 -1.71
N PHE A 155 7.02 -1.64 -1.99
CA PHE A 155 6.18 -0.52 -2.41
C PHE A 155 5.52 -0.77 -3.77
N LEU A 156 6.33 -1.17 -4.76
CA LEU A 156 5.87 -1.35 -6.13
C LEU A 156 4.81 -2.45 -6.22
N PHE A 157 5.03 -3.57 -5.54
CA PHE A 157 4.06 -4.66 -5.50
C PHE A 157 2.72 -4.21 -4.89
N THR A 158 2.78 -3.58 -3.70
CA THR A 158 1.57 -3.19 -2.96
C THR A 158 0.74 -2.18 -3.74
N ILE A 159 1.36 -1.15 -4.28
CA ILE A 159 0.68 -0.12 -5.08
C ILE A 159 0.22 -0.69 -6.41
N GLY A 160 1.05 -1.47 -7.09
CA GLY A 160 0.70 -2.10 -8.36
C GLY A 160 -0.54 -2.98 -8.23
N CYS A 161 -0.60 -3.85 -7.23
CA CYS A 161 -1.76 -4.71 -6.99
C CYS A 161 -3.03 -3.94 -6.62
N LEU A 162 -2.92 -2.72 -6.06
CA LEU A 162 -4.08 -1.90 -5.69
C LEU A 162 -4.61 -1.06 -6.86
N PHE A 163 -3.71 -0.47 -7.65
CA PHE A 163 -4.09 0.47 -8.72
C PHE A 163 -4.27 -0.19 -10.08
N ILE A 164 -3.38 -1.09 -10.49
CA ILE A 164 -3.40 -1.66 -11.85
C ILE A 164 -4.75 -2.30 -12.16
N PRO A 165 -5.24 -3.29 -11.39
CA PRO A 165 -6.50 -3.94 -11.73
C PRO A 165 -7.68 -2.96 -11.72
N THR A 166 -7.69 -2.02 -10.77
CA THR A 166 -8.71 -0.97 -10.64
C THR A 166 -8.76 -0.07 -11.88
N VAL A 167 -7.60 0.44 -12.32
CA VAL A 167 -7.49 1.30 -13.51
C VAL A 167 -7.94 0.55 -14.77
N PHE A 168 -7.39 -0.65 -15.02
CA PHE A 168 -7.72 -1.39 -16.24
C PHE A 168 -9.19 -1.83 -16.31
N LEU A 169 -9.78 -2.25 -15.19
CA LEU A 169 -11.21 -2.58 -15.12
C LEU A 169 -12.10 -1.35 -15.37
N SER A 170 -11.69 -0.18 -14.89
CA SER A 170 -12.45 1.06 -15.07
C SER A 170 -12.49 1.57 -16.51
N LEU A 171 -11.51 1.20 -17.35
CA LEU A 171 -11.44 1.67 -18.74
C LEU A 171 -12.56 1.13 -19.62
N ARG A 172 -13.09 -0.07 -19.33
CA ARG A 172 -14.18 -0.69 -20.13
C ARG A 172 -15.52 -0.78 -19.39
N GLN A 173 -15.53 -0.92 -18.07
CA GLN A 173 -16.77 -1.17 -17.34
C GLN A 173 -17.48 0.13 -16.96
N LYS A 174 -18.34 0.60 -17.86
CA LYS A 174 -19.10 1.84 -17.70
C LYS A 174 -20.19 1.78 -16.60
N PHE A 175 -20.62 0.58 -16.16
CA PHE A 175 -21.74 0.39 -15.23
C PHE A 175 -21.62 -0.85 -14.30
N SER A 176 -20.42 -1.15 -13.79
CA SER A 176 -20.31 -2.21 -12.77
C SER A 176 -20.73 -1.68 -11.39
N THR A 177 -21.48 -2.48 -10.63
CA THR A 177 -21.69 -2.19 -9.20
C THR A 177 -20.34 -2.18 -8.48
N LEU A 178 -20.19 -1.35 -7.43
CA LEU A 178 -18.96 -1.24 -6.66
C LEU A 178 -18.48 -2.60 -6.14
N HIS A 179 -19.41 -3.44 -5.67
CA HIS A 179 -19.09 -4.80 -5.22
C HIS A 179 -18.50 -5.67 -6.34
N ALA A 180 -19.08 -5.65 -7.53
CA ALA A 180 -18.55 -6.41 -8.65
C ALA A 180 -17.17 -5.89 -9.08
N HIS A 181 -16.94 -4.58 -9.01
CA HIS A 181 -15.64 -3.99 -9.31
C HIS A 181 -14.57 -4.42 -8.29
N LEU A 182 -14.87 -4.32 -6.98
CA LEU A 182 -13.98 -4.76 -5.91
C LEU A 182 -13.64 -6.25 -6.01
N TRP A 183 -14.65 -7.09 -6.31
CA TRP A 183 -14.44 -8.53 -6.45
C TRP A 183 -13.58 -8.87 -7.67
N LYS A 184 -13.87 -8.27 -8.83
CA LYS A 184 -13.05 -8.45 -10.05
C LYS A 184 -11.63 -7.96 -9.85
N SER A 185 -11.44 -6.80 -9.23
CA SER A 185 -10.11 -6.25 -8.95
C SER A 185 -9.32 -7.18 -8.01
N SER A 186 -9.96 -7.69 -6.96
CA SER A 186 -9.35 -8.64 -6.03
C SER A 186 -8.98 -9.97 -6.70
N ILE A 187 -9.87 -10.51 -7.56
CA ILE A 187 -9.59 -11.73 -8.33
C ILE A 187 -8.43 -11.50 -9.31
N ALA A 188 -8.43 -10.39 -10.04
CA ALA A 188 -7.37 -10.07 -10.98
C ALA A 188 -6.00 -9.97 -10.28
N ALA A 189 -5.93 -9.29 -9.13
CA ALA A 189 -4.73 -9.24 -8.31
C ALA A 189 -4.30 -10.62 -7.80
N ALA A 190 -5.22 -11.39 -7.21
CA ALA A 190 -4.92 -12.72 -6.66
C ALA A 190 -4.45 -13.70 -7.75
N SER A 191 -5.13 -13.72 -8.90
CA SER A 191 -4.74 -14.55 -10.05
C SER A 191 -3.42 -14.09 -10.66
N GLY A 192 -3.16 -12.78 -10.73
CA GLY A 192 -1.88 -12.24 -11.16
C GLY A 192 -0.71 -12.73 -10.30
N VAL A 193 -0.88 -12.76 -8.98
CA VAL A 193 0.13 -13.30 -8.05
C VAL A 193 0.26 -14.82 -8.21
N LEU A 194 -0.85 -15.56 -8.25
CA LEU A 194 -0.86 -17.02 -8.37
C LEU A 194 -0.24 -17.53 -9.66
N ILE A 195 -0.36 -16.79 -10.76
CA ILE A 195 0.22 -17.15 -12.06
C ILE A 195 1.64 -16.58 -12.19
N GLY A 196 1.83 -15.32 -11.80
CA GLY A 196 3.10 -14.62 -11.99
C GLY A 196 4.22 -15.14 -11.12
N LEU A 197 3.95 -15.51 -9.87
CA LEU A 197 4.99 -16.01 -8.97
C LEU A 197 5.59 -17.34 -9.48
N PRO A 198 4.80 -18.40 -9.79
CA PRO A 198 5.36 -19.62 -10.36
C PRO A 198 6.09 -19.39 -11.70
N LEU A 199 5.57 -18.50 -12.55
CA LEU A 199 6.20 -18.19 -13.82
C LEU A 199 7.57 -17.53 -13.62
N THR A 200 7.69 -16.62 -12.66
CA THR A 200 8.98 -15.99 -12.33
C THR A 200 9.96 -16.97 -11.68
N LEU A 201 9.48 -17.98 -10.96
CA LEU A 201 10.35 -19.04 -10.44
C LEU A 201 10.86 -19.98 -11.54
N GLN A 202 10.15 -20.12 -12.65
CA GLN A 202 10.59 -20.89 -13.81
C GLN A 202 11.60 -20.15 -14.68
N PHE A 203 11.52 -18.81 -14.73
CA PHE A 203 12.41 -17.96 -15.51
C PHE A 203 13.32 -17.13 -14.60
N GLU A 204 14.50 -17.65 -14.29
CA GLU A 204 15.46 -17.06 -13.34
C GLU A 204 15.89 -15.61 -13.64
N ASN A 205 15.74 -15.18 -14.90
CA ASN A 205 16.12 -13.82 -15.34
C ASN A 205 15.00 -12.79 -15.23
N LEU A 206 13.78 -13.18 -14.87
CA LEU A 206 12.64 -12.26 -14.81
C LEU A 206 12.50 -11.64 -13.41
N PRO A 207 12.40 -10.31 -13.30
CA PRO A 207 12.13 -9.68 -12.01
C PRO A 207 10.71 -10.05 -11.57
N THR A 208 10.60 -10.58 -10.35
CA THR A 208 9.38 -11.22 -9.83
C THR A 208 8.18 -10.26 -9.83
N VAL A 209 8.32 -9.12 -9.15
CA VAL A 209 7.24 -8.13 -8.97
C VAL A 209 6.78 -7.50 -10.30
N PRO A 210 7.67 -6.93 -11.14
CA PRO A 210 7.24 -6.38 -12.44
C PRO A 210 6.49 -7.40 -13.31
N SER A 211 6.93 -8.66 -13.32
CA SER A 211 6.26 -9.73 -14.08
C SER A 211 4.86 -10.01 -13.56
N ILE A 212 4.67 -10.08 -12.24
CA ILE A 212 3.35 -10.23 -11.61
C ILE A 212 2.45 -9.06 -11.98
N LEU A 213 2.95 -7.82 -11.97
CA LEU A 213 2.17 -6.63 -12.32
C LEU A 213 1.73 -6.63 -13.78
N VAL A 214 2.60 -7.06 -14.71
CA VAL A 214 2.26 -7.20 -16.13
C VAL A 214 1.15 -8.24 -16.34
N ILE A 215 1.24 -9.39 -15.66
CA ILE A 215 0.20 -10.44 -15.74
C ILE A 215 -1.10 -9.94 -15.13
N THR A 216 -1.04 -9.25 -13.98
CA THR A 216 -2.21 -8.65 -13.34
C THR A 216 -2.90 -7.64 -14.25
N ALA A 217 -2.13 -6.78 -14.93
CA ALA A 217 -2.66 -5.82 -15.90
C ALA A 217 -3.36 -6.53 -17.07
N GLY A 218 -2.73 -7.58 -17.61
CA GLY A 218 -3.30 -8.38 -18.70
C GLY A 218 -4.62 -9.06 -18.29
N LEU A 219 -4.67 -9.69 -17.11
CA LEU A 219 -5.89 -10.32 -16.60
C LEU A 219 -6.99 -9.30 -16.33
N ALA A 220 -6.65 -8.17 -15.70
CA ALA A 220 -7.59 -7.10 -15.46
C ALA A 220 -8.17 -6.55 -16.77
N PHE A 221 -7.34 -6.38 -17.80
CA PHE A 221 -7.79 -5.94 -19.12
C PHE A 221 -8.72 -6.96 -19.81
N VAL A 222 -8.46 -8.26 -19.66
CA VAL A 222 -9.33 -9.33 -20.20
C VAL A 222 -10.67 -9.40 -19.45
N MET A 223 -10.67 -9.15 -18.14
CA MET A 223 -11.87 -9.15 -17.30
C MET A 223 -12.69 -7.85 -17.38
N ALA A 224 -12.12 -6.79 -17.98
CA ALA A 224 -12.74 -5.48 -18.17
C ALA A 224 -13.78 -5.53 -19.30
#